data_AF-A0A3B9V252-F1
#
_entry.id   AF-A0A3B9V252-F1
#
_cell.length_a   1.000
_cell.length_b   1.000
_cell.length_c   1.000
_cell.angle_alpha   90.00
_cell.angle_beta   90.00
_cell.angle_gamma   90.00
#
_symmetry.space_group_name_H-M   'P 1'
#
loop_
_entity.id
_entity.type
_entity.pdbx_description
1 polymer ?
#
loop_
_entity_poly.entity_id
_entity_poly.type
_entity_poly.pdbx_seq_one_letter_code
_entity_poly.pdbx_strand_id
1 'polypeptide(L)' 'NIDEIEVDQAAVQTNMVFINLPEAAATTLSPFLRDNGILISVEYNPVRLVTHLDVTDEGIRHVISTFETYFTQHPVN' A
#
# COMPACT_ATOMS: atom_id res chain seq x y z
N ASN A 1 26.94 5.12 -12.79
CA ASN A 1 27.51 6.13 -11.91
C ASN A 1 27.59 7.43 -12.67
N ILE A 2 27.17 8.51 -12.03
CA ILE A 2 27.44 9.88 -12.45
C ILE A 2 28.42 10.39 -11.38
N ASP A 3 29.65 10.72 -11.77
CA ASP A 3 30.76 10.92 -10.83
C ASP A 3 30.58 12.18 -9.95
N GLU A 4 29.69 13.08 -10.35
CA GLU A 4 29.33 14.30 -9.63
C GLU A 4 28.20 14.13 -8.60
N ILE A 5 27.56 12.94 -8.52
CA ILE A 5 26.41 12.69 -7.64
C ILE A 5 26.74 11.59 -6.63
N GLU A 6 26.70 11.92 -5.34
CA GLU A 6 26.78 10.97 -4.24
C GLU A 6 25.37 10.53 -3.81
N VAL A 7 25.13 9.21 -3.81
CA VAL A 7 23.89 8.62 -3.30
C VAL A 7 24.15 8.09 -1.89
N ASP A 8 23.52 8.71 -0.90
CA ASP A 8 23.52 8.19 0.47
C ASP A 8 22.58 6.98 0.56
N GLN A 9 23.16 5.79 0.51
CA GLN A 9 22.40 4.55 0.63
C GLN A 9 21.80 4.35 2.03
N ALA A 10 22.33 5.00 3.07
CA ALA A 10 21.77 4.93 4.43
C ALA A 10 20.49 5.77 4.57
N ALA A 11 20.32 6.79 3.72
CA ALA A 11 19.09 7.58 3.62
C ALA A 11 18.04 6.93 2.70
N VAL A 12 18.35 5.83 2.01
CA VAL A 12 17.38 5.11 1.18
C VAL A 12 16.36 4.41 2.08
N GLN A 13 15.16 4.97 2.15
CA GLN A 13 14.02 4.35 2.83
C GLN A 13 13.17 3.57 1.83
N THR A 14 12.85 2.31 2.14
CA THR A 14 11.90 1.52 1.35
C THR A 14 10.49 1.87 1.80
N ASN A 15 9.97 3.00 1.32
CA ASN A 15 8.58 3.42 1.47
C ASN A 15 7.59 2.51 0.73
N MET A 16 7.97 1.26 0.45
CA MET A 16 7.31 0.36 -0.47
C MET A 16 7.11 -1.00 0.18
N VAL A 17 5.90 -1.53 0.08
CA VAL A 17 5.55 -2.87 0.53
C VAL A 17 4.81 -3.62 -0.58
N PHE A 18 4.99 -4.94 -0.62
CA PHE A 18 4.34 -5.80 -1.60
C PHE A 18 3.33 -6.69 -0.88
N ILE A 19 2.10 -6.76 -1.40
CA ILE A 19 1.05 -7.61 -0.84
C ILE A 19 0.50 -8.55 -1.92
N ASN A 20 0.14 -9.77 -1.52
CA ASN A 20 -0.61 -10.66 -2.39
C ASN A 20 -2.10 -10.49 -2.10
N LEU A 21 -2.89 -10.14 -3.12
CA LEU A 21 -4.34 -10.05 -2.99
C LEU A 21 -5.02 -11.34 -3.50
N PRO A 22 -6.06 -11.82 -2.82
CA PRO A 22 -6.97 -12.80 -3.42
C PRO A 22 -7.63 -12.24 -4.68
N GLU A 23 -7.89 -13.08 -5.68
CA GLU A 23 -8.51 -12.66 -6.95
C GLU A 23 -9.88 -11.99 -6.72
N ALA A 24 -10.66 -12.51 -5.77
CA ALA A 24 -11.95 -11.94 -5.37
C ALA A 24 -11.86 -10.49 -4.85
N ALA A 25 -10.71 -10.10 -4.29
CA ALA A 25 -10.49 -8.77 -3.73
C ALA A 25 -9.89 -7.77 -4.72
N ALA A 26 -9.28 -8.25 -5.81
CA ALA A 26 -8.47 -7.42 -6.72
C ALA A 26 -9.25 -6.25 -7.34
N THR A 27 -10.56 -6.42 -7.57
CA THR A 27 -11.40 -5.39 -8.24
C THR A 27 -12.22 -4.54 -7.26
N THR A 28 -12.46 -5.00 -6.04
CA THR A 28 -13.39 -4.36 -5.09
C THR A 28 -12.68 -3.66 -3.93
N LEU A 29 -11.43 -4.02 -3.63
CA LEU A 29 -10.64 -3.40 -2.57
C LEU A 29 -10.31 -1.92 -2.86
N SER A 30 -9.84 -1.60 -4.08
CA SER A 30 -9.46 -0.22 -4.43
C SER A 30 -10.63 0.78 -4.27
N PRO A 31 -11.86 0.50 -4.77
CA PRO A 31 -13.01 1.35 -4.50
C PRO A 31 -13.32 1.50 -3.00
N PHE A 32 -13.31 0.40 -2.24
CA PHE A 32 -13.59 0.45 -0.80
C PHE A 32 -12.60 1.32 -0.02
N LEU A 33 -11.31 1.17 -0.31
CA LEU A 33 -10.27 1.98 0.33
C LEU A 33 -10.40 3.45 -0.05
N ARG A 34 -10.74 3.75 -1.31
CA ARG A 34 -10.95 5.13 -1.78
C ARG A 34 -12.07 5.82 -1.01
N ASP A 35 -13.17 5.13 -0.77
CA ASP A 35 -14.31 5.67 0.01
C ASP A 35 -13.93 5.94 1.47
N ASN A 36 -12.89 5.28 1.98
CA ASN A 36 -12.30 5.49 3.31
C ASN A 36 -11.08 6.45 3.30
N GLY A 37 -10.89 7.19 2.20
CA GLY A 37 -9.82 8.19 2.06
C GLY A 37 -8.44 7.63 1.74
N ILE A 38 -8.33 6.36 1.36
CA ILE A 38 -7.07 5.67 1.05
C ILE A 38 -7.00 5.38 -0.45
N LEU A 39 -5.98 5.90 -1.13
CA LEU A 39 -5.77 5.66 -2.54
C LEU A 39 -4.71 4.58 -2.77
N ILE A 40 -5.08 3.50 -3.46
CA ILE A 40 -4.14 2.48 -3.94
C ILE A 40 -4.37 2.18 -5.43
N SER A 41 -3.30 1.74 -6.10
CA SER A 41 -3.35 1.23 -7.47
C SER A 41 -3.12 -0.28 -7.48
N VAL A 42 -4.12 -1.03 -7.93
CA VAL A 42 -4.04 -2.49 -8.08
C VAL A 42 -3.99 -2.80 -9.58
N GLU A 43 -2.78 -2.97 -10.10
CA GLU A 43 -2.54 -3.26 -11.53
C GLU A 43 -2.11 -4.71 -11.77
N TYR A 44 -1.40 -5.31 -10.82
CA TYR A 44 -0.84 -6.66 -10.88
C TYR A 44 -0.72 -7.26 -9.47
N ASN A 45 -0.57 -8.57 -9.39
CA ASN A 45 -0.37 -9.32 -8.15
C ASN A 45 1.04 -9.95 -8.18
N PRO A 46 1.92 -9.70 -7.19
CA PRO A 46 1.72 -8.90 -5.97
C PRO A 46 1.52 -7.42 -6.23
N VAL A 47 0.63 -6.80 -5.46
CA VAL A 47 0.39 -5.35 -5.48
C VAL A 47 1.55 -4.64 -4.81
N ARG A 48 2.11 -3.67 -5.52
CA ARG A 48 3.14 -2.77 -5.00
C ARG A 48 2.50 -1.53 -4.40
N LEU A 49 2.51 -1.42 -3.07
CA LEU A 49 2.07 -0.23 -2.35
C LEU A 49 3.27 0.67 -2.10
N VAL A 50 3.11 1.96 -2.40
CA VAL A 50 4.11 2.99 -2.14
C VAL A 50 3.49 4.02 -1.22
N THR A 51 4.17 4.33 -0.13
CA THR A 51 3.80 5.36 0.84
C THR A 51 4.62 6.62 0.57
N HIS A 52 4.10 7.78 0.96
CA HIS A 52 4.94 8.97 1.03
C HIS A 52 5.91 8.84 2.21
N LEU A 53 7.11 9.41 2.09
CA LEU A 53 8.12 9.38 3.16
C LEU A 53 7.59 10.04 4.46
N ASP A 54 6.66 10.98 4.33
CA ASP A 54 6.03 11.70 5.44
C ASP A 54 4.75 11.04 5.96
N VAL A 55 4.51 9.76 5.64
CA VAL A 55 3.35 9.04 6.19
C VAL A 55 3.48 8.91 7.71
N THR A 56 2.41 9.22 8.43
CA THR A 56 2.38 9.11 9.88
C THR A 56 2.01 7.70 10.33
N ASP A 57 2.42 7.32 11.54
CA ASP A 57 2.00 6.04 12.14
C ASP A 57 0.48 5.91 12.24
N GLU A 58 -0.23 7.03 12.44
CA GLU A 58 -1.69 7.06 12.45
C GLU A 58 -2.26 6.73 11.07
N GLY A 59 -1.69 7.30 10.00
CA GLY A 59 -2.06 6.95 8.63
C GLY A 59 -1.83 5.47 8.32
N ILE A 60 -0.71 4.90 8.78
CA ILE A 60 -0.44 3.46 8.62
C ILE A 60 -1.47 2.62 9.38
N ARG A 61 -1.79 2.97 10.63
CA ARG A 61 -2.81 2.25 11.42
C ARG A 61 -4.18 2.33 10.76
N HIS A 62 -4.57 3.49 10.23
CA HIS A 62 -5.83 3.68 9.50
C HIS A 62 -5.93 2.77 8.27
N VAL A 63 -4.83 2.66 7.50
CA VAL A 63 -4.78 1.74 6.35
C VAL A 63 -4.99 0.30 6.82
N ILE A 64 -4.24 -0.15 7.83
CA ILE A 64 -4.34 -1.52 8.36
C ILE A 64 -5.77 -1.82 8.82
N SER A 65 -6.38 -0.97 9.64
CA SER A 65 -7.74 -1.19 10.15
C SER A 65 -8.79 -1.20 9.03
N THR A 66 -8.59 -0.41 7.97
CA THR A 66 -9.50 -0.38 6.83
C THR A 66 -9.39 -1.66 6.00
N PHE A 67 -8.19 -2.21 5.82
CA PHE A 67 -7.99 -3.53 5.20
C PHE A 67 -8.66 -4.64 6.02
N GLU A 68 -8.49 -4.66 7.35
CA GLU A 68 -9.15 -5.62 8.24
C GLU A 68 -10.68 -5.53 8.14
N THR A 69 -11.22 -4.31 8.13
CA THR A 69 -12.65 -4.06 7.98
C THR A 69 -13.17 -4.61 6.64
N TYR A 70 -12.44 -4.35 5.55
CA TYR A 70 -12.79 -4.85 4.23
C TYR A 70 -12.92 -6.38 4.21
N PHE A 71 -11.91 -7.10 4.70
CA PHE A 71 -11.90 -8.58 4.69
C PHE A 71 -12.86 -9.20 5.70
N THR A 72 -13.22 -8.48 6.78
CA THR A 72 -14.29 -8.89 7.68
C THR A 72 -15.66 -8.83 6.99
N GLN A 73 -15.89 -7.79 6.18
CA GLN A 73 -17.15 -7.60 5.43
C GLN A 73 -17.22 -8.45 4.15
N HIS A 74 -16.08 -8.81 3.58
CA HIS A 74 -15.94 -9.61 2.36
C HIS A 74 -15.03 -10.81 2.63
N PRO A 75 -15.53 -11.84 3.35
CA PRO A 75 -14.75 -13.03 3.62
C PRO A 75 -14.31 -13.68 2.31
N VAL A 76 -13.02 -13.98 2.24
CA VAL A 76 -12.42 -14.69 1.11
C VAL A 76 -12.75 -16.16 1.30
N ASN A 77 -13.84 -16.62 0.69
CA ASN A 77 -14.23 -18.05 0.66
C ASN A 77 -13.38 -18.83 -0.34
#